data_AF-A0AAD3CZJ7-F1
#
_entry.id   AF-A0AAD3CZJ7-F1
#
_cell.length_a   1.000
_cell.length_b   1.000
_cell.length_c   1.000
_cell.angle_alpha   90.00
_cell.angle_beta   90.00
_cell.angle_gamma   90.00
#
_symmetry.space_group_name_H-M   'P 1'
#
loop_
_entity.id
_entity.type
_entity.pdbx_description
1 polymer ?
#
loop_
_entity_poly.entity_id
_entity_poly.type
_entity_poly.pdbx_seq_one_letter_code
_entity_poly.pdbx_strand_id
1 'polypeptide(L)'
;MADNRPSASELLKKYQKKEHKHLEEEAEEDLMYAKLFAMRSPHLPGNGWCSDWVMWFMNNHPLLALFCRDKRNPVGFDPRLVVLLSSISYGLIATNLIYLYYRTNPGSNVVLLRFKYGETDSEGNQDFIDLSYESITVFTLGGISHSIFDLLIWHLNACSCCVNSIFAKIGPAVSMMVGFAMCGASLIVVLWRLTYEDHQIEGYIHEDKNVGEIEGNNNWMDMEIGMPHSIGSFQFLFSFYSEIFSVWFVSFPLIGTLTFSGALRKVTRNLIGGRPKEIDRQNEEARRKAAGIEVKDSDGNLQEFV
;
A
#
# COMPACT_ATOMS: atom_id res chain seq x y z
N MET A 1 -71.49 8.12 -15.12
CA MET A 1 -70.16 7.66 -14.64
C MET A 1 -69.28 8.89 -14.55
N ALA A 2 -68.91 9.33 -13.34
CA ALA A 2 -68.04 10.48 -13.16
C ALA A 2 -66.59 10.07 -13.53
N ASP A 3 -65.94 10.86 -14.39
CA ASP A 3 -64.58 10.62 -14.85
C ASP A 3 -63.60 10.92 -13.70
N ASN A 4 -63.18 9.87 -12.99
CA ASN A 4 -62.37 9.95 -11.78
C ASN A 4 -60.87 10.02 -12.12
N ARG A 5 -60.50 10.89 -13.05
CA ARG A 5 -59.09 11.07 -13.44
C ARG A 5 -58.40 12.03 -12.47
N PRO A 6 -57.21 11.66 -11.95
CA PRO A 6 -56.45 12.52 -11.07
C PRO A 6 -56.07 13.81 -11.80
N SER A 7 -56.12 14.93 -11.08
CA SER A 7 -55.74 16.23 -11.63
C SER A 7 -54.23 16.28 -11.89
N ALA A 8 -53.80 17.13 -12.83
CA ALA A 8 -52.38 17.27 -13.17
C ALA A 8 -51.51 17.66 -11.95
N SER A 9 -52.07 18.41 -10.99
CA SER A 9 -51.38 18.78 -9.75
C SER A 9 -51.18 17.59 -8.80
N GLU A 10 -52.12 16.64 -8.74
CA GLU A 10 -51.97 15.40 -7.98
C GLU A 10 -50.92 14.47 -8.59
N LEU A 11 -50.86 14.39 -9.92
CA LEU A 11 -49.81 13.65 -10.60
C LEU A 11 -48.43 14.26 -10.33
N LEU A 12 -48.29 15.59 -10.43
CA LEU A 12 -47.02 16.29 -10.16
C LEU A 12 -46.53 16.04 -8.72
N LYS A 13 -47.43 16.12 -7.73
CA LYS A 13 -47.10 15.81 -6.33
C LYS A 13 -46.65 14.35 -6.15
N LYS A 14 -47.28 13.41 -6.84
CA LYS A 14 -46.86 11.99 -6.81
C LYS A 14 -45.48 11.80 -7.45
N TYR A 15 -45.18 12.49 -8.55
CA TYR A 15 -43.85 12.45 -9.18
C TYR A 15 -42.78 13.04 -8.26
N GLN A 16 -42.98 14.23 -7.70
CA GLN A 16 -42.04 14.85 -6.77
C GLN A 16 -41.80 14.00 -5.52
N LYS A 17 -42.84 13.40 -4.95
CA LYS A 17 -42.70 12.50 -3.79
C LYS A 17 -41.92 11.23 -4.15
N LYS A 18 -42.16 10.67 -5.33
CA LYS A 18 -41.44 9.48 -5.83
C LYS A 18 -39.96 9.79 -6.09
N GLU A 19 -39.68 10.94 -6.69
CA GLU A 19 -38.33 11.44 -6.93
C GLU A 19 -37.58 11.69 -5.62
N HIS A 20 -38.22 12.33 -4.63
CA HIS A 20 -37.63 12.53 -3.30
C HIS A 20 -37.30 11.21 -2.61
N LYS A 21 -38.24 10.25 -2.62
CA LYS A 21 -38.02 8.93 -2.01
C LYS A 21 -36.86 8.17 -2.68
N HIS A 22 -36.77 8.25 -4.00
CA HIS A 22 -35.68 7.64 -4.75
C HIS A 22 -34.32 8.27 -4.40
N LEU A 23 -34.28 9.61 -4.28
CA LEU A 23 -33.07 10.32 -3.89
C LEU A 23 -32.63 10.00 -2.45
N GLU A 24 -33.58 9.82 -1.52
CA GLU A 24 -33.30 9.37 -0.15
C GLU A 24 -32.72 7.96 -0.13
N GLU A 25 -33.34 7.01 -0.86
CA GLU A 25 -32.86 5.63 -0.97
C GLU A 25 -31.45 5.56 -1.59
N GLU A 26 -31.18 6.35 -2.64
CA GLU A 26 -29.85 6.44 -3.26
C GLU A 26 -28.80 7.03 -2.31
N ALA A 27 -29.16 8.06 -1.53
CA ALA A 27 -28.27 8.67 -0.55
C ALA A 27 -27.94 7.72 0.60
N GLU A 28 -28.91 6.91 1.06
CA GLU A 28 -28.72 5.88 2.07
C GLU A 28 -27.79 4.77 1.55
N GLU A 29 -28.00 4.31 0.32
CA GLU A 29 -27.14 3.33 -0.33
C GLU A 29 -25.70 3.85 -0.48
N ASP A 30 -25.52 5.08 -0.97
CA ASP A 30 -24.20 5.69 -1.08
C ASP A 30 -23.49 5.83 0.27
N LEU A 31 -24.23 6.21 1.32
CA LEU A 31 -23.69 6.28 2.68
C LEU A 31 -23.27 4.90 3.19
N MET A 32 -24.04 3.85 2.89
CA MET A 32 -23.68 2.46 3.19
C MET A 32 -22.35 2.09 2.52
N TYR A 33 -22.24 2.30 1.21
CA TYR A 33 -21.02 1.99 0.47
C TYR A 33 -19.83 2.79 0.98
N ALA A 34 -20.02 4.08 1.29
CA ALA A 34 -18.95 4.92 1.85
C ALA A 34 -18.41 4.34 3.17
N LYS A 35 -19.30 3.91 4.07
CA LYS A 35 -18.92 3.25 5.34
C LYS A 35 -18.20 1.93 5.08
N LEU A 36 -18.71 1.09 4.17
CA LEU A 36 -18.07 -0.18 3.81
C LEU A 36 -16.68 0.03 3.21
N PHE A 37 -16.50 1.04 2.35
CA PHE A 37 -15.20 1.40 1.80
C PHE A 37 -14.24 1.94 2.87
N ALA A 38 -14.70 2.78 3.79
CA ALA A 38 -13.90 3.25 4.92
C ALA A 38 -13.41 2.10 5.81
N MET A 39 -14.28 1.11 6.05
CA MET A 39 -13.95 -0.10 6.81
C MET A 39 -13.17 -1.15 6.01
N ARG A 40 -12.91 -0.88 4.73
CA ARG A 40 -12.29 -1.82 3.78
C ARG A 40 -13.02 -3.16 3.72
N SER A 41 -14.35 -3.11 3.74
CA SER A 41 -15.16 -4.32 3.74
C SER A 41 -14.75 -5.24 2.59
N PRO A 42 -14.38 -6.49 2.87
CA PRO A 42 -14.04 -7.47 1.83
C PRO A 42 -15.28 -8.05 1.14
N HIS A 43 -16.48 -7.56 1.48
CA HIS A 43 -17.73 -7.92 0.83
C HIS A 43 -18.63 -6.69 0.71
N LEU A 44 -19.23 -6.53 -0.47
CA LEU A 44 -20.29 -5.56 -0.71
C LEU A 44 -21.59 -6.29 -1.07
N PRO A 45 -22.76 -5.74 -0.72
CA PRO A 45 -24.06 -6.36 -1.03
C PRO A 45 -24.21 -6.66 -2.52
N GLY A 46 -24.70 -7.86 -2.84
CA GLY A 46 -24.94 -8.28 -4.23
C GLY A 46 -23.70 -8.71 -5.02
N ASN A 47 -22.49 -8.55 -4.49
CA ASN A 47 -21.26 -8.89 -5.20
C ASN A 47 -20.80 -10.34 -5.00
N GLY A 48 -20.27 -10.92 -6.08
CA GLY A 48 -19.51 -12.18 -6.04
C GLY A 48 -18.06 -11.97 -5.55
N TRP A 49 -17.37 -13.08 -5.27
CA TRP A 49 -16.00 -13.06 -4.72
C TRP A 49 -15.01 -12.26 -5.58
N CYS A 50 -15.02 -12.46 -6.90
CA CYS A 50 -14.10 -11.79 -7.82
C CYS A 50 -14.39 -10.28 -7.88
N SER A 51 -15.67 -9.91 -7.94
CA SER A 51 -16.11 -8.51 -7.94
C SER A 51 -15.66 -7.78 -6.66
N ASP A 52 -15.90 -8.41 -5.50
CA ASP A 52 -15.44 -7.91 -4.21
C ASP A 52 -13.91 -7.76 -4.16
N TRP A 53 -13.17 -8.76 -4.63
CA TRP A 53 -11.71 -8.74 -4.59
C TRP A 53 -11.14 -7.62 -5.48
N VAL A 54 -11.65 -7.47 -6.70
CA VAL A 54 -11.22 -6.40 -7.62
C VAL A 54 -11.56 -5.03 -7.02
N MET A 55 -12.77 -4.83 -6.51
CA MET A 55 -13.15 -3.57 -5.87
C MET A 55 -12.31 -3.27 -4.63
N TRP A 56 -12.08 -4.27 -3.79
CA TRP A 56 -11.24 -4.14 -2.60
C TRP A 56 -9.81 -3.77 -3.02
N PHE A 57 -9.24 -4.46 -3.99
CA PHE A 57 -7.87 -4.22 -4.46
C PHE A 57 -7.73 -2.82 -5.07
N MET A 58 -8.61 -2.45 -6.00
CA MET A 58 -8.58 -1.15 -6.67
C MET A 58 -8.78 0.03 -5.71
N ASN A 59 -9.53 -0.15 -4.62
CA ASN A 59 -9.75 0.92 -3.65
C ASN A 59 -8.65 1.04 -2.58
N ASN A 60 -7.84 0.01 -2.38
CA ASN A 60 -6.87 -0.05 -1.28
C ASN A 60 -5.40 -0.13 -1.73
N HIS A 61 -5.13 -0.45 -3.00
CA HIS A 61 -3.76 -0.52 -3.51
C HIS A 61 -3.11 0.88 -3.54
N PRO A 62 -1.87 1.07 -3.02
CA PRO A 62 -1.24 2.39 -2.88
C PRO A 62 -1.24 3.24 -4.16
N LEU A 63 -0.90 2.62 -5.30
CA LEU A 63 -0.89 3.29 -6.60
C LEU A 63 -2.24 3.29 -7.31
N LEU A 64 -2.82 2.11 -7.61
CA LEU A 64 -4.06 2.00 -8.39
C LEU A 64 -5.23 2.76 -7.77
N ALA A 65 -5.28 2.86 -6.45
CA ALA A 65 -6.38 3.53 -5.79
C ALA A 65 -6.37 5.06 -5.94
N LEU A 66 -5.31 5.65 -6.48
CA LEU A 66 -5.31 7.06 -6.91
C LEU A 66 -6.14 7.27 -8.18
N PHE A 67 -6.14 6.29 -9.09
CA PHE A 67 -6.72 6.41 -10.43
C PHE A 67 -8.04 5.64 -10.58
N CYS A 68 -8.17 4.50 -9.89
CA CYS A 68 -9.25 3.53 -10.05
C CYS A 68 -10.18 3.45 -8.83
N ARG A 69 -10.24 4.50 -7.99
CA ARG A 69 -11.13 4.51 -6.82
C ARG A 69 -12.60 4.55 -7.22
N ASP A 70 -13.43 3.91 -6.41
CA ASP A 70 -14.88 4.15 -6.47
C ASP A 70 -15.17 5.59 -5.99
N LYS A 71 -16.08 6.28 -6.67
CA LYS A 71 -16.46 7.66 -6.34
C LYS A 71 -17.09 7.77 -4.95
N ARG A 72 -17.74 6.71 -4.48
CA ARG A 72 -18.39 6.63 -3.17
C ARG A 72 -17.38 6.41 -2.04
N ASN A 73 -16.10 6.16 -2.36
CA ASN A 73 -15.07 6.00 -1.34
C ASN A 73 -14.81 7.36 -0.64
N PRO A 74 -14.96 7.44 0.71
CA PRO A 74 -14.83 8.69 1.44
C PRO A 74 -13.40 9.23 1.44
N VAL A 75 -12.42 8.38 1.18
CA VAL A 75 -11.02 8.82 1.07
C VAL A 75 -10.77 9.37 -0.33
N GLY A 76 -10.64 10.69 -0.40
CA GLY A 76 -10.35 11.46 -1.62
C GLY A 76 -8.94 11.25 -2.18
N PHE A 77 -8.57 12.08 -3.15
CA PHE A 77 -7.25 12.01 -3.80
C PHE A 77 -6.12 12.48 -2.86
N ASP A 78 -6.28 13.60 -2.16
CA ASP A 78 -5.20 14.18 -1.34
C ASP A 78 -4.74 13.25 -0.21
N PRO A 79 -5.65 12.62 0.58
CA PRO A 79 -5.22 11.70 1.63
C PRO A 79 -4.58 10.42 1.06
N ARG A 80 -4.96 9.99 -0.15
CA ARG A 80 -4.30 8.88 -0.86
C ARG A 80 -2.88 9.25 -1.28
N LEU A 81 -2.66 10.48 -1.71
CA LEU A 81 -1.32 10.96 -2.04
C LEU A 81 -0.41 10.93 -0.81
N VAL A 82 -0.93 11.30 0.36
CA VAL A 82 -0.21 11.16 1.64
C VAL A 82 0.15 9.70 1.93
N VAL A 83 -0.77 8.77 1.72
CA VAL A 83 -0.50 7.33 1.89
C VAL A 83 0.58 6.86 0.89
N LEU A 84 0.51 7.27 -0.36
CA LEU A 84 1.52 6.92 -1.37
C LEU A 84 2.91 7.46 -0.98
N LEU A 85 3.02 8.73 -0.58
CA LEU A 85 4.29 9.32 -0.14
C LEU A 85 4.83 8.62 1.11
N SER A 86 3.96 8.26 2.04
CA SER A 86 4.32 7.49 3.24
C SER A 86 4.85 6.10 2.87
N SER A 87 4.20 5.42 1.92
CA SER A 87 4.59 4.11 1.40
C SER A 87 5.97 4.16 0.76
N ILE A 88 6.23 5.12 -0.13
CA ILE A 88 7.53 5.31 -0.79
C ILE A 88 8.62 5.60 0.26
N SER A 89 8.33 6.46 1.23
CA SER A 89 9.27 6.81 2.30
C SER A 89 9.59 5.61 3.20
N TYR A 90 8.59 4.79 3.53
CA TYR A 90 8.79 3.54 4.25
C TYR A 90 9.70 2.58 3.47
N GLY A 91 9.42 2.39 2.18
CA GLY A 91 10.26 1.59 1.29
C GLY A 91 11.71 2.06 1.34
N LEU A 92 11.95 3.37 1.13
CA LEU A 92 13.30 3.94 1.20
C LEU A 92 13.99 3.62 2.53
N ILE A 93 13.29 3.77 3.66
CA ILE A 93 13.87 3.44 4.97
C ILE A 93 14.22 1.96 5.05
N ALA A 94 13.28 1.08 4.71
CA ALA A 94 13.46 -0.37 4.83
C ALA A 94 14.62 -0.86 3.94
N THR A 95 14.64 -0.50 2.65
CA THR A 95 15.70 -0.88 1.71
C THR A 95 17.07 -0.44 2.21
N ASN A 96 17.20 0.82 2.63
CA ASN A 96 18.49 1.38 3.01
C ASN A 96 18.98 0.83 4.36
N LEU A 97 18.08 0.55 5.31
CA LEU A 97 18.46 -0.13 6.55
C LEU A 97 18.92 -1.57 6.31
N ILE A 98 18.24 -2.31 5.43
CA ILE A 98 18.65 -3.67 5.06
C ILE A 98 20.01 -3.62 4.34
N TYR A 99 20.18 -2.70 3.40
CA TYR A 99 21.46 -2.47 2.71
C TYR A 99 22.60 -2.20 3.71
N LEU A 100 22.41 -1.22 4.60
CA LEU A 100 23.40 -0.87 5.62
C LEU A 100 23.72 -2.05 6.55
N TYR A 101 22.71 -2.85 6.91
CA TYR A 101 22.93 -4.06 7.72
C TYR A 101 23.85 -5.06 7.02
N TYR A 102 23.62 -5.39 5.75
CA TYR A 102 24.45 -6.35 5.03
C TYR A 102 25.84 -5.81 4.70
N ARG A 103 25.98 -4.50 4.49
CA ARG A 103 27.30 -3.87 4.28
C ARG A 103 28.15 -3.82 5.55
N THR A 104 27.52 -3.54 6.69
CA THR A 104 28.21 -3.55 7.99
C THR A 104 28.53 -4.96 8.48
N ASN A 105 27.89 -5.99 7.91
CA ASN A 105 28.09 -7.40 8.25
C ASN A 105 28.46 -8.21 7.00
N PRO A 106 29.67 -8.06 6.44
CA PRO A 106 30.03 -8.64 5.14
C PRO A 106 29.94 -10.18 5.11
N GLY A 107 30.13 -10.85 6.25
CA GLY A 107 29.96 -12.31 6.37
C GLY A 107 28.51 -12.80 6.23
N SER A 108 27.53 -11.90 6.23
CA SER A 108 26.11 -12.23 6.16
C SER A 108 25.54 -12.19 4.73
N ASN A 109 26.19 -11.50 3.79
CA ASN A 109 25.68 -11.33 2.42
C ASN A 109 26.23 -12.39 1.46
N VAL A 110 25.70 -13.61 1.52
CA VAL A 110 26.09 -14.70 0.62
C VAL A 110 25.27 -14.63 -0.68
N VAL A 111 25.94 -14.73 -1.82
CA VAL A 111 25.30 -14.93 -3.13
C VAL A 111 24.75 -16.36 -3.20
N LEU A 112 23.44 -16.48 -3.41
CA LEU A 112 22.75 -17.77 -3.42
C LEU A 112 22.61 -18.33 -4.82
N LEU A 113 22.22 -17.47 -5.77
CA LEU A 113 22.06 -17.82 -7.17
C LEU A 113 22.73 -16.76 -8.03
N ARG A 114 23.41 -17.19 -9.08
CA ARG A 114 24.05 -16.32 -10.07
C ARG A 114 23.48 -16.66 -11.43
N PHE A 115 22.71 -15.75 -12.01
CA PHE A 115 22.10 -15.92 -13.32
C PHE A 115 22.97 -15.26 -14.38
N LYS A 116 23.32 -16.02 -15.41
CA LYS A 116 23.96 -15.47 -16.61
C LYS A 116 22.90 -14.76 -17.44
N TYR A 117 23.15 -13.51 -17.81
CA TYR A 117 22.29 -12.76 -18.72
C TYR A 117 23.15 -12.00 -19.72
N GLY A 118 22.80 -12.07 -21.00
CA GLY A 118 23.57 -11.46 -22.08
C GLY A 118 24.55 -12.41 -22.77
N GLU A 119 25.05 -11.97 -23.93
CA GLU A 119 26.16 -12.64 -24.62
C GLU A 119 27.49 -12.25 -23.96
N THR A 120 28.46 -13.16 -24.00
CA THR A 120 29.83 -12.86 -23.61
C THR A 120 30.34 -11.71 -24.48
N ASP A 121 30.86 -10.65 -23.87
CA ASP A 121 31.44 -9.55 -24.63
C ASP A 121 32.70 -10.02 -25.40
N SER A 122 33.20 -9.15 -26.27
CA SER A 122 34.41 -9.43 -27.08
C SER A 122 35.65 -9.72 -26.22
N GLU A 123 35.64 -9.30 -24.95
CA GLU A 123 36.72 -9.45 -23.98
C GLU A 123 36.58 -10.73 -23.14
N GLY A 124 35.49 -11.48 -23.31
CA GLY A 124 35.23 -12.70 -22.55
C GLY A 124 34.46 -12.45 -21.24
N ASN A 125 34.06 -11.21 -20.94
CA ASN A 125 33.28 -10.90 -19.75
C ASN A 125 31.83 -11.32 -19.94
N GLN A 126 31.25 -11.83 -18.87
CA GLN A 126 29.84 -12.24 -18.82
C GLN A 126 29.15 -11.40 -17.76
N ASP A 127 27.99 -10.84 -18.10
CA ASP A 127 27.15 -10.16 -17.14
C ASP A 127 26.39 -11.19 -16.28
N PHE A 128 26.41 -10.94 -14.98
CA PHE A 128 25.79 -11.80 -13.99
C PHE A 128 24.81 -11.01 -13.14
N ILE A 129 23.62 -11.58 -12.92
CA ILE A 129 22.68 -11.11 -11.91
C ILE A 129 22.83 -12.01 -10.69
N ASP A 130 23.34 -11.42 -9.61
CA ASP A 130 23.53 -12.11 -8.33
C ASP A 130 22.31 -11.93 -7.43
N LEU A 131 21.64 -13.03 -7.11
CA LEU A 131 20.61 -13.08 -6.09
C LEU A 131 21.26 -13.44 -4.75
N SER A 132 21.40 -12.45 -3.88
CA SER A 132 21.99 -12.57 -2.55
C SER A 132 20.94 -12.69 -1.44
N TYR A 133 21.38 -13.05 -0.23
CA TYR A 133 20.51 -12.98 0.97
C TYR A 133 19.90 -11.59 1.17
N GLU A 134 20.65 -10.53 0.90
CA GLU A 134 20.14 -9.15 0.93
C GLU A 134 18.91 -8.99 0.03
N SER A 135 19.01 -9.41 -1.22
CA SER A 135 17.90 -9.33 -2.18
C SER A 135 16.67 -10.11 -1.71
N ILE A 136 16.86 -11.32 -1.18
CA ILE A 136 15.76 -12.13 -0.66
C ILE A 136 15.12 -11.46 0.56
N THR A 137 15.91 -10.94 1.49
CA THR A 137 15.42 -10.24 2.69
C THR A 137 14.61 -9.00 2.33
N VAL A 138 15.07 -8.22 1.36
CA VAL A 138 14.35 -7.07 0.82
C VAL A 138 13.00 -7.51 0.22
N PHE A 139 13.00 -8.47 -0.72
CA PHE A 139 11.77 -8.88 -1.39
C PHE A 139 10.76 -9.57 -0.47
N THR A 140 11.23 -10.31 0.54
CA THR A 140 10.36 -11.06 1.44
C THR A 140 10.00 -10.24 2.68
N LEU A 141 10.94 -10.09 3.62
CA LEU A 141 10.69 -9.41 4.88
C LEU A 141 10.34 -7.94 4.68
N GLY A 142 11.11 -7.24 3.83
CA GLY A 142 10.82 -5.86 3.44
C GLY A 142 9.47 -5.75 2.74
N GLY A 143 9.21 -6.60 1.75
CA GLY A 143 7.93 -6.65 1.04
C GLY A 143 6.70 -6.87 1.94
N ILE A 144 6.79 -7.80 2.89
CA ILE A 144 5.73 -8.10 3.85
C ILE A 144 5.54 -6.92 4.81
N SER A 145 6.61 -6.38 5.40
CA SER A 145 6.51 -5.28 6.36
C SER A 145 5.99 -4.00 5.72
N HIS A 146 6.40 -3.73 4.48
CA HIS A 146 5.90 -2.61 3.66
C HIS A 146 4.41 -2.77 3.36
N SER A 147 3.99 -3.95 2.92
CA SER A 147 2.57 -4.22 2.68
C SER A 147 1.74 -4.01 3.96
N ILE A 148 2.22 -4.45 5.12
CA ILE A 148 1.56 -4.22 6.41
C ILE A 148 1.50 -2.72 6.73
N PHE A 149 2.59 -1.99 6.54
CA PHE A 149 2.62 -0.54 6.73
C PHE A 149 1.58 0.18 5.86
N ASP A 150 1.49 -0.16 4.58
CA ASP A 150 0.51 0.39 3.64
C ASP A 150 -0.92 0.13 4.11
N LEU A 151 -1.19 -1.08 4.60
CA LEU A 151 -2.49 -1.40 5.17
C LEU A 151 -2.77 -0.55 6.41
N LEU A 152 -1.80 -0.37 7.32
CA LEU A 152 -1.97 0.37 8.57
C LEU A 152 -2.19 1.87 8.32
N ILE A 153 -1.35 2.51 7.51
CA ILE A 153 -1.47 3.94 7.23
C ILE A 153 -2.80 4.25 6.53
N TRP A 154 -3.29 3.33 5.69
CA TRP A 154 -4.60 3.44 5.07
C TRP A 154 -5.74 3.39 6.11
N HIS A 155 -5.69 2.48 7.08
CA HIS A 155 -6.71 2.41 8.15
C HIS A 155 -6.71 3.67 9.01
N LEU A 156 -5.53 4.21 9.33
CA LEU A 156 -5.43 5.49 10.04
C LEU A 156 -6.08 6.61 9.23
N ASN A 157 -5.82 6.66 7.92
CA ASN A 157 -6.34 7.68 7.04
C ASN A 157 -7.86 7.60 6.84
N ALA A 158 -8.41 6.41 6.61
CA ALA A 158 -9.83 6.19 6.44
C ALA A 158 -10.64 6.40 7.73
N CYS A 159 -9.98 6.39 8.89
CA CYS A 159 -10.57 6.57 10.21
C CYS A 159 -11.82 5.69 10.44
N SER A 160 -11.70 4.40 10.10
CA SER A 160 -12.81 3.44 10.15
C SER A 160 -13.54 3.38 11.49
N CYS A 161 -12.87 3.70 12.59
CA CYS A 161 -13.44 3.68 13.94
C CYS A 161 -14.28 4.92 14.30
N CYS A 162 -14.25 5.98 13.50
CA CYS A 162 -14.78 7.29 13.91
C CYS A 162 -15.62 7.99 12.84
N VAL A 163 -16.10 7.28 11.80
CA VAL A 163 -16.88 7.89 10.69
C VAL A 163 -18.05 8.77 11.17
N ASN A 164 -18.66 8.44 12.31
CA ASN A 164 -19.78 9.22 12.88
C ASN A 164 -19.41 10.09 14.10
N SER A 165 -18.12 10.18 14.48
CA SER A 165 -17.70 10.93 15.66
C SER A 165 -16.91 12.17 15.29
N ILE A 166 -16.82 13.13 16.22
CA ILE A 166 -15.95 14.32 16.09
C ILE A 166 -14.47 13.94 15.87
N PHE A 167 -14.10 12.71 16.21
CA PHE A 167 -12.76 12.16 16.05
C PHE A 167 -12.46 11.65 14.64
N ALA A 168 -13.43 11.67 13.71
CA ALA A 168 -13.22 11.33 12.28
C ALA A 168 -12.02 12.07 11.66
N LYS A 169 -11.75 13.30 12.15
CA LYS A 169 -10.66 14.16 11.68
C LYS A 169 -9.29 13.81 12.27
N ILE A 170 -9.23 13.08 13.39
CA ILE A 170 -7.96 12.74 14.05
C ILE A 170 -7.18 11.72 13.22
N GLY A 171 -7.86 10.71 12.65
CA GLY A 171 -7.21 9.67 11.85
C GLY A 171 -6.37 10.22 10.69
N PRO A 172 -6.96 11.01 9.76
CA PRO A 172 -6.21 11.65 8.68
C PRO A 172 -5.08 12.55 9.19
N ALA A 173 -5.29 13.31 10.27
CA ALA A 173 -4.27 14.18 10.85
C ALA A 173 -3.06 13.38 11.37
N VAL A 174 -3.30 12.28 12.08
CA VAL A 174 -2.25 11.37 12.56
C VAL A 174 -1.55 10.71 11.37
N SER A 175 -2.30 10.26 10.35
CA SER A 175 -1.74 9.68 9.13
C SER A 175 -0.80 10.67 8.42
N MET A 176 -1.19 11.94 8.29
CA MET A 176 -0.33 12.99 7.73
C MET A 176 0.94 13.20 8.56
N MET A 177 0.81 13.30 9.89
CA MET A 177 1.97 13.47 10.79
C MET A 177 2.94 12.29 10.66
N VAL A 178 2.44 11.06 10.65
CA VAL A 178 3.26 9.85 10.41
C VAL A 178 3.92 9.92 9.04
N GLY A 179 3.19 10.29 7.99
CA GLY A 179 3.75 10.43 6.64
C GLY A 179 4.90 11.43 6.56
N PHE A 180 4.75 12.61 7.17
CA PHE A 180 5.83 13.61 7.23
C PHE A 180 7.03 13.12 8.04
N ALA A 181 6.80 12.47 9.18
CA ALA A 181 7.87 11.88 9.98
C ALA A 181 8.64 10.82 9.18
N MET A 182 7.93 9.99 8.41
CA MET A 182 8.52 8.99 7.52
C MET A 182 9.33 9.62 6.39
N CYS A 183 8.84 10.70 5.77
CA CYS A 183 9.62 11.44 4.77
C CYS A 183 10.94 11.97 5.37
N GLY A 184 10.89 12.60 6.55
CA GLY A 184 12.08 13.09 7.24
C GLY A 184 13.06 11.98 7.61
N ALA A 185 12.55 10.86 8.16
CA ALA A 185 13.37 9.69 8.48
C ALA A 185 14.00 9.07 7.22
N SER A 186 13.28 9.03 6.09
CA SER A 186 13.82 8.50 4.83
C SER A 186 14.99 9.32 4.32
N LEU A 187 14.91 10.66 4.42
CA LEU A 187 16.02 11.55 4.06
C LEU A 187 17.26 11.26 4.93
N ILE A 188 17.07 11.12 6.24
CA ILE A 188 18.18 10.82 7.16
C ILE A 188 18.85 9.49 6.81
N VAL A 189 18.06 8.43 6.58
CA VAL A 189 18.58 7.09 6.26
C VAL A 189 19.27 7.07 4.89
N VAL A 190 18.73 7.77 3.89
CA VAL A 190 19.38 7.91 2.58
C VAL A 190 20.71 8.64 2.70
N LEU A 191 20.77 9.75 3.46
CA LEU A 191 22.02 10.46 3.71
C LEU A 191 23.03 9.58 4.46
N TRP A 192 22.58 8.80 5.44
CA TRP A 192 23.45 7.85 6.15
C TRP A 192 24.05 6.82 5.19
N ARG A 193 23.24 6.24 4.31
CA ARG A 193 23.76 5.36 3.27
C ARG A 193 24.80 6.03 2.39
N LEU A 194 24.53 7.24 1.91
CA LEU A 194 25.45 7.97 1.03
C LEU A 194 26.80 8.20 1.72
N THR A 195 26.79 8.64 2.98
CA THR A 195 28.02 8.82 3.78
C THR A 195 28.76 7.50 4.01
N TYR A 196 28.04 6.40 4.21
CA TYR A 196 28.66 5.09 4.38
C TYR A 196 29.36 4.60 3.11
N GLU A 197 28.75 4.78 1.94
CA GLU A 197 29.34 4.42 0.65
C GLU A 197 30.61 5.22 0.35
N ASP A 198 30.61 6.52 0.66
CA ASP A 198 31.77 7.41 0.46
C ASP A 198 33.00 6.95 1.27
N HIS A 199 32.81 6.62 2.55
CA HIS A 199 33.90 6.13 3.41
C HIS A 199 34.47 4.77 2.97
N GLN A 200 33.65 3.90 2.37
CA GLN A 200 34.14 2.61 1.85
C GLN A 200 35.04 2.81 0.64
N ILE A 201 34.71 3.76 -0.23
CA ILE A 201 35.50 4.08 -1.42
C ILE A 201 36.86 4.67 -1.02
N GLU A 202 36.88 5.61 -0.06
CA GLU A 202 38.12 6.19 0.45
C GLU A 202 39.06 5.14 1.06
N GLY A 203 38.51 4.21 1.86
CA GLY A 203 39.28 3.12 2.46
C GLY A 203 39.97 2.24 1.42
N TYR A 204 39.26 1.89 0.34
CA TYR A 204 39.80 1.06 -0.74
C TYR A 204 40.95 1.73 -1.50
N ILE A 205 40.82 3.04 -1.79
CA ILE A 205 41.86 3.82 -2.47
C ILE A 205 43.14 3.92 -1.61
N HIS A 206 43.00 3.96 -0.29
CA HIS A 206 44.14 4.04 0.63
C HIS A 206 44.86 2.69 0.83
N GLU A 207 44.15 1.57 0.79
CA GLU A 207 44.78 0.25 0.88
C GLU A 207 45.60 -0.08 -0.38
N ASP A 208 45.11 0.26 -1.58
CA ASP A 208 45.80 -0.06 -2.83
C ASP A 208 47.12 0.74 -3.01
N LYS A 209 47.17 1.96 -2.47
CA LYS A 209 48.39 2.80 -2.47
C LYS A 209 49.54 2.21 -1.64
N ASN A 210 49.27 1.31 -0.71
CA ASN A 210 50.30 0.69 0.13
C ASN A 210 50.83 -0.64 -0.45
N VAL A 211 50.27 -1.15 -1.56
CA VAL A 211 50.64 -2.47 -2.13
C VAL A 211 51.58 -2.35 -3.34
N GLY A 212 51.89 -1.14 -3.82
CA GLY A 212 52.77 -0.97 -4.98
C GLY A 212 53.54 0.34 -5.05
N GLU A 213 54.60 0.49 -4.26
CA GLU A 213 55.83 1.12 -4.77
C GLU A 213 56.40 0.20 -5.88
N ILE A 214 55.74 0.17 -7.04
CA ILE A 214 56.33 -0.33 -8.29
C ILE A 214 56.56 0.91 -9.15
N GLU A 215 57.84 1.21 -9.27
CA GLU A 215 58.52 2.20 -10.10
C GLU A 215 57.69 2.77 -11.26
N GLY A 216 57.37 4.07 -11.11
CA GLY A 216 57.63 5.08 -12.13
C GLY A 216 57.22 4.75 -13.56
N ASN A 217 55.93 4.83 -13.86
CA ASN A 217 55.52 5.28 -15.18
C ASN A 217 54.63 6.52 -15.03
N ASN A 218 55.18 7.67 -15.41
CA ASN A 218 54.60 8.99 -15.21
C ASN A 218 53.50 9.32 -16.24
N ASN A 219 52.59 8.39 -16.52
CA ASN A 219 51.31 8.71 -17.17
C ASN A 219 50.32 9.21 -16.13
N TRP A 220 50.72 10.27 -15.43
CA TRP A 220 49.79 11.14 -14.75
C TRP A 220 49.10 11.94 -15.85
N MET A 221 47.76 11.96 -15.83
CA MET A 221 46.90 12.85 -16.60
C MET A 221 46.26 12.30 -17.87
N ASP A 222 45.80 11.05 -17.84
CA ASP A 222 44.41 10.78 -18.25
C ASP A 222 43.54 10.83 -17.00
N MET A 223 43.47 12.02 -16.38
CA MET A 223 42.24 12.45 -15.73
C MET A 223 41.26 12.64 -16.88
N GLU A 224 40.77 11.51 -17.40
CA GLU A 224 39.49 11.50 -18.06
C GLU A 224 38.59 12.15 -17.03
N ILE A 225 38.22 13.41 -17.29
CA ILE A 225 36.97 14.00 -16.84
C ILE A 225 35.93 13.11 -17.51
N GLY A 226 35.85 11.87 -17.05
CA GLY A 226 35.04 10.82 -17.59
C GLY A 226 33.66 11.40 -17.47
N MET A 227 32.97 11.46 -18.59
CA MET A 227 31.53 11.62 -18.57
C MET A 227 31.04 10.79 -17.39
N PRO A 228 30.31 11.42 -16.44
CA PRO A 228 30.07 10.83 -15.14
C PRO A 228 29.68 9.37 -15.35
N HIS A 229 30.23 8.45 -14.56
CA HIS A 229 29.79 7.06 -14.40
C HIS A 229 28.30 7.01 -13.97
N SER A 230 27.45 7.71 -14.70
CA SER A 230 26.16 8.24 -14.29
C SER A 230 25.16 7.11 -14.19
N ILE A 231 25.40 5.99 -14.87
CA ILE A 231 24.58 4.79 -14.79
C ILE A 231 24.72 4.12 -13.41
N GLY A 232 25.94 4.09 -12.84
CA GLY A 232 26.17 3.54 -11.49
C GLY A 232 25.44 4.32 -10.40
N SER A 233 25.39 5.65 -10.52
CA SER A 233 24.61 6.51 -9.62
C SER A 233 23.10 6.25 -9.68
N PHE A 234 22.59 5.72 -10.81
CA PHE A 234 21.19 5.33 -10.94
C PHE A 234 20.90 3.88 -10.54
N GLN A 235 21.93 3.04 -10.31
CA GLN A 235 21.71 1.65 -9.93
C GLN A 235 20.91 1.53 -8.64
N PHE A 236 21.18 2.39 -7.65
CA PHE A 236 20.37 2.47 -6.43
C PHE A 236 18.90 2.76 -6.73
N LEU A 237 18.63 3.77 -7.57
CA LEU A 237 17.26 4.15 -7.94
C LEU A 237 16.56 3.02 -8.67
N PHE A 238 17.25 2.33 -9.59
CA PHE A 238 16.70 1.18 -10.29
C PHE A 238 16.36 0.02 -9.35
N SER A 239 17.28 -0.34 -8.44
CA SER A 239 17.03 -1.34 -7.40
C SER A 239 15.86 -0.97 -6.50
N PHE A 240 15.76 0.31 -6.12
CA PHE A 240 14.65 0.81 -5.32
C PHE A 240 13.31 0.76 -6.07
N TYR A 241 13.28 1.15 -7.35
CA TYR A 241 12.07 1.07 -8.16
C TYR A 241 11.63 -0.37 -8.40
N SER A 242 12.56 -1.29 -8.65
CA SER A 242 12.23 -2.70 -8.81
C SER A 242 11.71 -3.32 -7.51
N GLU A 243 12.22 -2.89 -6.36
CA GLU A 243 11.68 -3.25 -5.06
C GLU A 243 10.27 -2.71 -4.84
N ILE A 244 10.04 -1.40 -5.03
CA ILE A 244 8.69 -0.81 -4.90
C ILE A 244 7.71 -1.52 -5.83
N PHE A 245 8.13 -1.80 -7.06
CA PHE A 245 7.31 -2.52 -8.02
C PHE A 245 6.96 -3.92 -7.49
N SER A 246 7.96 -4.66 -7.00
CA SER A 246 7.74 -5.97 -6.38
C SER A 246 6.80 -5.89 -5.17
N VAL A 247 6.97 -4.90 -4.30
CA VAL A 247 6.09 -4.69 -3.15
C VAL A 247 4.66 -4.45 -3.59
N TRP A 248 4.42 -3.49 -4.48
CA TRP A 248 3.07 -3.10 -4.88
C TRP A 248 2.38 -4.15 -5.74
N PHE A 249 3.09 -4.85 -6.62
CA PHE A 249 2.49 -5.77 -7.58
C PHE A 249 2.63 -7.25 -7.23
N VAL A 250 3.43 -7.61 -6.22
CA VAL A 250 3.59 -9.00 -5.76
C VAL A 250 3.20 -9.10 -4.29
N SER A 251 3.92 -8.42 -3.39
CA SER A 251 3.73 -8.58 -1.95
C SER A 251 2.38 -8.05 -1.47
N PHE A 252 1.98 -6.85 -1.89
CA PHE A 252 0.73 -6.23 -1.48
C PHE A 252 -0.51 -7.02 -1.94
N PRO A 253 -0.62 -7.49 -3.21
CA PRO A 253 -1.71 -8.37 -3.61
C PRO A 253 -1.76 -9.68 -2.84
N LEU A 254 -0.60 -10.28 -2.53
CA LEU A 254 -0.53 -11.52 -1.74
C LEU A 254 -1.04 -11.30 -0.32
N ILE A 255 -0.49 -10.31 0.40
CA ILE A 255 -0.91 -9.97 1.78
C ILE A 255 -2.37 -9.48 1.79
N GLY A 256 -2.76 -8.68 0.81
CA GLY A 256 -4.12 -8.21 0.62
C GLY A 256 -5.10 -9.36 0.39
N THR A 257 -4.73 -10.35 -0.40
CA THR A 257 -5.57 -11.54 -0.64
C THR A 257 -5.64 -12.44 0.59
N LEU A 258 -4.55 -12.59 1.34
CA LEU A 258 -4.56 -13.34 2.60
C LEU A 258 -5.47 -12.71 3.67
N THR A 259 -5.46 -11.38 3.77
CA THR A 259 -6.36 -10.64 4.66
C THR A 259 -7.80 -10.67 4.14
N PHE A 260 -8.02 -10.38 2.86
CA PHE A 260 -9.33 -10.42 2.20
C PHE A 260 -10.03 -11.78 2.32
N SER A 261 -9.31 -12.87 2.04
CA SER A 261 -9.87 -14.23 2.09
C SER A 261 -10.21 -14.69 3.51
N GLY A 262 -9.70 -14.01 4.54
CA GLY A 262 -9.83 -14.44 5.92
C GLY A 262 -9.00 -15.68 6.25
N ALA A 263 -7.97 -16.01 5.46
CA ALA A 263 -7.08 -17.14 5.72
C ALA A 263 -6.46 -17.07 7.14
N LEU A 264 -6.23 -15.86 7.64
CA LEU A 264 -5.67 -15.61 8.97
C LEU A 264 -6.70 -15.74 10.12
N ARG A 265 -7.99 -15.94 9.84
CA ARG A 265 -9.06 -15.97 10.85
C ARG A 265 -8.80 -16.97 11.98
N LYS A 266 -8.24 -18.14 11.67
CA LYS A 266 -7.92 -19.18 12.67
C LYS A 266 -6.82 -18.75 13.63
N VAL A 267 -5.83 -18.00 13.13
CA VAL A 267 -4.65 -17.58 13.90
C VAL A 267 -4.99 -16.36 14.76
N THR A 268 -5.67 -15.37 14.19
CA THR A 268 -5.87 -14.07 14.84
C THR A 268 -7.16 -13.96 15.67
N ARG A 269 -7.86 -15.08 15.90
CA ARG A 269 -9.10 -15.18 16.72
C ARG A 269 -10.00 -13.93 16.62
N ASN A 270 -10.46 -13.63 15.41
CA ASN A 270 -11.38 -12.53 15.05
C ASN A 270 -10.81 -11.11 14.90
N LEU A 271 -9.52 -10.87 15.18
CA LEU A 271 -8.92 -9.52 15.06
C LEU A 271 -8.83 -9.03 13.61
N ILE A 272 -8.40 -9.90 12.68
CA ILE A 272 -8.30 -9.56 11.27
C ILE A 272 -9.60 -10.00 10.58
N GLY A 273 -10.30 -9.03 10.00
CA GLY A 273 -11.51 -9.26 9.19
C GLY A 273 -11.20 -10.06 7.92
N GLY A 274 -12.26 -10.39 7.16
CA GLY A 274 -12.15 -11.14 5.92
C GLY A 274 -13.54 -11.45 5.37
N ARG A 275 -13.63 -11.71 4.06
CA ARG A 275 -14.91 -11.92 3.35
C ARG A 275 -15.81 -12.95 4.02
N PRO A 276 -15.33 -14.12 4.48
CA PRO A 276 -16.19 -15.10 5.14
C PRO A 276 -16.82 -14.57 6.43
N LYS A 277 -16.06 -13.81 7.25
CA LYS A 277 -16.57 -13.25 8.50
C LYS A 277 -17.68 -12.22 8.23
N GLU A 278 -17.52 -11.44 7.17
CA GLU A 278 -18.50 -10.43 6.77
C GLU A 278 -19.78 -11.07 6.23
N ILE A 279 -19.67 -12.13 5.43
CA ILE A 279 -20.82 -12.91 4.96
C ILE A 279 -21.53 -13.61 6.13
N ASP A 280 -20.78 -14.20 7.07
CA ASP A 280 -21.36 -14.81 8.27
C ASP A 280 -22.18 -13.78 9.07
N ARG A 281 -21.65 -12.56 9.22
CA ARG A 281 -22.31 -11.43 9.89
C ARG A 281 -23.62 -11.04 9.18
N GLN A 282 -23.57 -10.82 7.86
CA GLN A 282 -24.76 -10.47 7.07
C GLN A 282 -25.82 -11.59 7.10
N ASN A 283 -25.41 -12.86 7.04
CA ASN A 283 -26.32 -14.00 7.15
C ASN A 283 -26.98 -14.08 8.52
N GLU A 284 -26.22 -13.82 9.60
CA GLU A 284 -26.77 -13.78 10.95
C GLU A 284 -27.78 -12.63 11.12
N GLU A 285 -27.45 -11.44 10.61
CA GLU A 285 -28.35 -10.28 10.61
C GLU A 285 -29.63 -10.56 9.81
N ALA A 286 -29.53 -11.17 8.62
CA ALA A 286 -30.69 -11.58 7.83
C ALA A 286 -31.58 -12.58 8.57
N ARG A 287 -31.00 -13.54 9.30
CA ARG A 287 -31.76 -14.48 10.14
C ARG A 287 -32.47 -13.79 11.30
N ARG A 288 -31.83 -12.82 11.96
CA ARG A 288 -32.44 -12.04 13.05
C ARG A 288 -33.61 -11.20 12.54
N LYS A 289 -33.44 -10.52 11.40
CA LYS A 289 -34.52 -9.76 10.73
C LYS A 289 -35.69 -10.68 10.34
N ALA A 290 -35.41 -11.85 9.76
CA ALA A 290 -36.45 -12.82 9.41
C ALA A 290 -37.19 -13.39 10.64
N ALA A 291 -36.53 -13.44 11.80
CA ALA A 291 -37.15 -13.84 13.07
C ALA A 291 -37.96 -12.71 13.74
N GLY A 292 -38.04 -11.52 13.15
CA GLY A 292 -38.69 -10.36 13.75
C GLY A 292 -37.97 -9.82 15.00
N ILE A 293 -36.70 -10.19 15.19
CA ILE A 293 -35.89 -9.67 16.29
C ILE A 293 -35.42 -8.28 15.87
N GLU A 294 -36.14 -7.25 16.30
CA GLU A 294 -35.67 -5.87 16.20
C GLU A 294 -34.39 -5.73 17.02
N VAL A 295 -33.28 -5.51 16.32
CA VAL A 295 -32.04 -5.12 16.97
C VAL A 295 -32.24 -3.67 17.41
N LYS A 296 -32.04 -3.36 18.69
CA LYS A 296 -32.01 -2.00 19.21
C LYS A 296 -30.57 -1.64 19.52
N ASP A 297 -30.15 -0.41 19.23
CA ASP A 297 -28.79 0.02 19.56
C ASP A 297 -28.64 0.13 21.08
N SER A 298 -27.42 0.41 21.53
CA SER A 298 -27.13 0.68 22.93
C SER A 298 -28.00 1.81 23.52
N ASP A 299 -28.56 2.66 22.68
CA ASP A 299 -29.40 3.80 23.08
C ASP A 299 -30.91 3.46 23.04
N GLY A 300 -31.25 2.20 22.75
CA GLY A 300 -32.63 1.71 22.71
C GLY A 300 -33.42 2.15 21.48
N ASN A 301 -32.78 2.84 20.53
CA ASN A 301 -33.37 3.15 19.24
C ASN A 301 -33.39 1.89 18.40
N LEU A 302 -34.39 1.77 17.53
CA LEU A 302 -34.37 0.76 16.48
C LEU A 302 -33.05 0.91 15.71
N GLN A 303 -32.22 -0.14 15.73
CA GLN A 303 -31.07 -0.23 14.86
C GLN A 303 -31.58 -0.29 13.42
N GLU A 304 -31.76 0.86 12.78
CA GLU A 304 -31.60 0.93 11.32
C GLU A 304 -30.11 0.78 11.05
N PHE A 305 -29.65 -0.47 11.15
CA PHE A 305 -28.25 -0.80 10.93
C PHE A 305 -28.08 -1.13 9.45
N VAL A 306 -27.40 -0.19 8.83
CA VAL A 306 -26.89 -0.13 7.46
C VAL A 306 -25.46 -0.66 7.44
#